data_AF-A0A1M5B3F5-F1
#
_entry.id   AF-A0A1M5B3F5-F1
#
_cell.length_a   1.000
_cell.length_b   1.000
_cell.length_c   1.000
_cell.angle_alpha   90.00
_cell.angle_beta   90.00
_cell.angle_gamma   90.00
#
_symmetry.space_group_name_H-M   'P 1'
#
loop_
_entity.id
_entity.type
_entity.pdbx_description
1 polymer ?
#
loop_
_entity_poly.entity_id
_entity_poly.type
_entity_poly.pdbx_seq_one_letter_code
_entity_poly.pdbx_strand_id
1 'polypeptide(L)'
;MEFKRKKQDEFLVIESSSNRKKIGRNDLCYCGSGKKYKNCCMRKDDEIEILRNRFEQIEEITDKYFSVNEYIEHSGYPVNNIDYFLIEVLNIMGSLLYKFDIINSKQQKEILFVMFNKAKEFMKTCETCENECIKNPMKEISFKWMIERGLELNNLPKRLQKQTALNFFYIEFTNYMANAMFTELKNIIDEEMAELISSYFYGSFLDYINENCYEECNNECICENNRNAYCKFCMLGEKRLPCPKKEEIEYEAIKATPDDMEH
;
A
#
# COMPACT_ATOMS: atom_id res chain seq x y z
N MET A 1 21.72 0.96 -1.56
CA MET A 1 21.28 0.09 -2.66
C MET A 1 20.44 0.89 -3.66
N GLU A 2 21.00 1.24 -4.81
CA GLU A 2 20.30 2.00 -5.86
C GLU A 2 19.40 1.06 -6.67
N PHE A 3 18.08 1.28 -6.64
CA PHE A 3 17.18 0.71 -7.63
C PHE A 3 17.56 1.29 -9.00
N LYS A 4 18.30 0.52 -9.81
CA LYS A 4 18.55 0.83 -11.22
C LYS A 4 17.24 0.69 -12.01
N ARG A 5 16.38 1.71 -11.93
CA ARG A 5 15.25 1.88 -12.84
C ARG A 5 15.75 2.58 -14.11
N LYS A 6 15.31 2.07 -15.28
CA LYS A 6 15.51 2.74 -16.57
C LYS A 6 14.88 4.13 -16.52
N LYS A 7 15.41 5.04 -17.33
CA LYS A 7 15.18 6.49 -17.37
C LYS A 7 13.76 6.93 -17.78
N GLN A 8 12.72 6.13 -17.53
CA GLN A 8 11.38 6.31 -18.10
C GLN A 8 10.19 6.28 -17.13
N ASP A 9 10.39 6.11 -15.83
CA ASP A 9 9.29 6.15 -14.86
C ASP A 9 9.59 7.21 -13.77
N GLU A 10 9.39 8.48 -14.11
CA GLU A 10 9.30 9.59 -13.16
C GLU A 10 7.83 9.67 -12.71
N PHE A 11 7.47 8.88 -11.68
CA PHE A 11 6.16 9.03 -11.02
C PHE A 11 6.22 10.34 -10.23
N LEU A 12 5.78 11.42 -10.86
CA LEU A 12 5.55 12.69 -10.20
C LEU A 12 4.48 12.46 -9.14
N VAL A 13 4.85 12.75 -7.90
CA VAL A 13 3.94 12.85 -6.76
C VAL A 13 2.77 13.74 -7.18
N ILE A 14 1.60 13.15 -7.46
CA ILE A 14 0.38 13.95 -7.58
C ILE A 14 0.12 14.50 -6.17
N GLU A 15 0.33 15.80 -6.04
CA GLU A 15 0.06 16.58 -4.83
C GLU A 15 -1.19 16.07 -4.11
N SER A 16 -1.02 15.69 -2.83
CA SER A 16 -2.13 15.60 -1.89
C SER A 16 -2.79 16.98 -1.86
N SER A 17 -3.89 17.11 -2.59
CA SER A 17 -4.54 18.38 -2.85
C SER A 17 -5.23 18.90 -1.58
N SER A 18 -4.47 19.48 -0.66
CA SER A 18 -4.98 20.37 0.39
C SER A 18 -4.88 21.85 -0.01
N ASN A 19 -4.40 22.17 -1.23
CA ASN A 19 -4.21 23.56 -1.65
C ASN A 19 -4.59 23.87 -3.11
N ARG A 20 -5.53 23.11 -3.71
CA ARG A 20 -6.14 23.57 -4.98
C ARG A 20 -6.97 24.81 -4.70
N LYS A 21 -6.45 26.00 -5.04
CA LYS A 21 -7.25 27.22 -5.21
C LYS A 21 -8.53 26.84 -5.96
N LYS A 22 -9.70 27.16 -5.41
CA LYS A 22 -10.99 26.94 -6.06
C LYS A 22 -11.01 27.63 -7.43
N ILE A 23 -10.74 26.88 -8.50
CA ILE A 23 -10.81 27.34 -9.88
C ILE A 23 -12.29 27.58 -10.24
N GLY A 24 -12.60 28.73 -10.83
CA GLY A 24 -13.96 29.05 -11.25
C GLY A 24 -14.36 28.25 -12.49
N ARG A 25 -15.63 27.81 -12.57
CA ARG A 25 -16.18 27.04 -13.72
C ARG A 25 -15.89 27.66 -15.09
N ASN A 26 -15.82 28.99 -15.17
CA ASN A 26 -15.59 29.73 -16.41
C ASN A 26 -14.13 30.14 -16.64
N ASP A 27 -13.23 29.89 -15.68
CA ASP A 27 -11.81 30.22 -15.80
C ASP A 27 -11.14 29.32 -16.84
N LEU A 28 -9.99 29.75 -17.35
CA LEU A 28 -9.18 28.90 -18.20
C LEU A 28 -8.72 27.67 -17.42
N CYS A 29 -8.84 26.51 -18.05
CA CYS A 29 -8.50 25.24 -17.42
C CYS A 29 -7.00 25.16 -17.14
N TYR A 30 -6.64 24.67 -15.95
CA TYR A 30 -5.25 24.57 -15.49
C TYR A 30 -4.38 23.64 -16.33
N CYS A 31 -4.97 22.72 -17.10
CA CYS A 31 -4.24 21.82 -18.00
C CYS A 31 -3.65 22.52 -19.25
N GLY A 32 -3.81 23.84 -19.38
CA GLY A 32 -3.23 24.60 -20.49
C GLY A 32 -3.95 24.44 -21.84
N SER A 33 -5.12 23.79 -21.88
CA SER A 33 -5.87 23.55 -23.11
C SER A 33 -6.47 24.80 -23.76
N GLY A 34 -6.43 25.95 -23.07
CA GLY A 34 -7.11 27.18 -23.48
C GLY A 34 -8.65 27.12 -23.40
N LYS A 35 -9.23 25.98 -22.98
CA LYS A 35 -10.68 25.82 -22.79
C LYS A 35 -11.10 26.32 -21.40
N LYS A 36 -12.38 26.70 -21.26
CA LYS A 36 -12.99 26.95 -19.94
C LYS A 36 -12.97 25.67 -19.11
N TYR A 37 -12.71 25.76 -17.80
CA TYR A 37 -12.61 24.62 -16.88
C TYR A 37 -13.82 23.67 -16.97
N LYS A 38 -15.05 24.22 -16.99
CA LYS A 38 -16.29 23.45 -17.16
C LYS A 38 -16.41 22.64 -18.45
N ASN A 39 -15.65 23.01 -19.49
CA ASN A 39 -15.62 22.35 -20.79
C ASN A 39 -14.33 21.50 -20.96
N CYS A 40 -13.59 21.28 -19.88
CA CYS A 40 -12.32 20.56 -19.87
C CYS A 40 -12.24 19.64 -18.63
N CYS A 41 -11.33 19.90 -17.68
CA CYS A 41 -11.05 18.99 -16.57
C CYS A 41 -12.15 18.90 -15.49
N MET A 42 -13.16 19.79 -15.50
CA MET A 42 -14.19 19.80 -14.44
C MET A 42 -14.90 18.46 -14.25
N ARG A 43 -15.25 17.75 -15.32
CA ARG A 43 -15.90 16.44 -15.19
C ARG A 43 -15.00 15.41 -14.50
N LYS A 44 -13.72 15.40 -14.85
CA LYS A 44 -12.73 14.50 -14.25
C LYS A 44 -12.52 14.84 -12.78
N ASP A 45 -12.41 16.12 -12.46
CA ASP A 45 -12.29 16.58 -11.08
C ASP A 45 -13.56 16.27 -10.25
N ASP A 46 -14.76 16.42 -10.82
CA ASP A 46 -16.02 16.03 -10.18
C ASP A 46 -16.06 14.51 -9.91
N GLU A 47 -15.61 13.68 -10.87
CA GLU A 47 -15.49 12.22 -10.71
C GLU A 47 -14.49 11.85 -9.60
N ILE A 48 -13.33 12.53 -9.56
CA ILE A 48 -12.31 12.40 -8.51
C ILE A 48 -12.89 12.76 -7.14
N GLU A 49 -13.69 13.82 -7.04
CA GLU A 49 -14.32 14.25 -5.78
C GLU A 49 -15.42 13.27 -5.33
N ILE A 50 -16.22 12.74 -6.25
CA ILE A 50 -17.18 11.67 -5.95
C ILE A 50 -16.46 10.42 -5.44
N LEU A 51 -15.34 10.04 -6.06
CA LEU A 51 -14.52 8.92 -5.60
C LEU A 51 -14.01 9.18 -4.18
N ARG A 52 -13.42 10.35 -3.88
CA ARG A 52 -12.99 10.72 -2.51
C ARG A 52 -14.09 10.52 -1.49
N ASN A 53 -15.28 11.05 -1.77
CA ASN A 53 -16.42 10.94 -0.87
C ASN A 53 -16.90 9.48 -0.68
N ARG A 54 -16.73 8.60 -1.68
CA ARG A 54 -16.96 7.15 -1.56
C ARG A 54 -15.85 6.45 -0.76
N PHE A 55 -14.62 6.96 -0.80
CA PHE A 55 -13.49 6.42 -0.06
C PHE A 55 -13.56 6.73 1.44
N GLU A 56 -14.17 7.84 1.85
CA GLU A 56 -14.35 8.27 3.26
C GLU A 56 -15.25 7.35 4.11
N GLN A 57 -15.97 6.39 3.51
CA GLN A 57 -16.71 5.37 4.26
C GLN A 57 -15.77 4.21 4.62
N ILE A 58 -15.47 4.08 5.92
CA ILE A 58 -14.74 2.97 6.52
C ILE A 58 -15.63 1.72 6.42
N GLU A 59 -15.30 0.83 5.48
CA GLU A 59 -15.71 -0.58 5.55
C GLU A 59 -14.59 -1.38 6.19
N GLU A 60 -14.94 -2.44 6.92
CA GLU A 60 -13.98 -3.46 7.33
C GLU A 60 -13.50 -4.19 6.06
N ILE A 61 -12.25 -3.94 5.66
CA ILE A 61 -11.65 -4.47 4.41
C ILE A 61 -10.73 -5.66 4.65
N THR A 62 -10.36 -5.93 5.90
CA THR A 62 -9.53 -7.07 6.29
C THR A 62 -10.16 -8.37 5.81
N ASP A 63 -9.35 -9.24 5.20
CA ASP A 63 -9.75 -10.57 4.71
C ASP A 63 -10.84 -10.56 3.61
N LYS A 64 -11.18 -9.40 3.03
CA LYS A 64 -12.28 -9.25 2.06
C LYS A 64 -11.85 -9.47 0.61
N TYR A 65 -10.71 -8.91 0.21
CA TYR A 65 -10.27 -8.88 -1.19
C TYR A 65 -9.10 -9.82 -1.47
N PHE A 66 -8.23 -10.00 -0.48
CA PHE A 66 -7.17 -11.00 -0.48
C PHE A 66 -7.19 -11.70 0.87
N SER A 67 -7.70 -12.93 0.89
CA SER A 67 -7.93 -13.62 2.15
C SER A 67 -6.65 -14.19 2.73
N VAL A 68 -6.64 -14.46 4.02
CA VAL A 68 -5.54 -15.15 4.68
C VAL A 68 -5.33 -16.54 4.07
N ASN A 69 -6.41 -17.27 3.81
CA ASN A 69 -6.31 -18.61 3.23
C ASN A 69 -5.65 -18.56 1.85
N GLU A 70 -6.07 -17.62 1.01
CA GLU A 70 -5.46 -17.36 -0.30
C GLU A 70 -3.97 -16.97 -0.15
N TYR A 71 -3.62 -16.18 0.86
CA TYR A 71 -2.22 -15.86 1.16
C TYR A 71 -1.40 -17.09 1.55
N ILE A 72 -1.92 -17.95 2.42
CA ILE A 72 -1.25 -19.19 2.86
C ILE A 72 -1.11 -20.17 1.70
N GLU A 73 -2.12 -20.31 0.86
CA GLU A 73 -2.08 -21.17 -0.33
C GLU A 73 -0.89 -20.83 -1.24
N HIS A 74 -0.53 -19.55 -1.32
CA HIS A 74 0.56 -19.05 -2.16
C HIS A 74 1.91 -18.93 -1.44
N SER A 75 1.92 -18.45 -0.19
CA SER A 75 3.16 -18.22 0.58
C SER A 75 3.67 -19.47 1.28
N GLY A 76 2.80 -20.46 1.50
CA GLY A 76 3.06 -21.53 2.44
C GLY A 76 3.09 -21.02 3.87
N TYR A 77 3.75 -21.79 4.72
CA TYR A 77 3.76 -21.64 6.15
C TYR A 77 5.21 -21.77 6.68
N PRO A 78 5.61 -21.13 7.81
CA PRO A 78 4.81 -20.26 8.69
C PRO A 78 4.48 -18.88 8.12
N VAL A 79 3.42 -18.27 8.66
CA VAL A 79 3.06 -16.86 8.44
C VAL A 79 3.60 -16.05 9.61
N ASN A 80 4.36 -15.00 9.29
CA ASN A 80 5.03 -14.14 10.26
C ASN A 80 4.35 -12.77 10.31
N ASN A 81 4.72 -11.97 11.31
CA ASN A 81 4.09 -10.68 11.57
C ASN A 81 4.13 -9.72 10.36
N ILE A 82 5.18 -9.80 9.56
CA ILE A 82 5.31 -8.99 8.34
C ILE A 82 4.29 -9.37 7.26
N ASP A 83 3.86 -10.63 7.20
CA ASP A 83 2.93 -11.08 6.17
C ASP A 83 1.55 -10.43 6.33
N TYR A 84 1.15 -10.05 7.55
CA TYR A 84 -0.10 -9.32 7.79
C TYR A 84 -0.07 -7.93 7.22
N PHE A 85 1.05 -7.24 7.39
CA PHE A 85 1.23 -5.95 6.75
C PHE A 85 1.04 -6.07 5.23
N LEU A 86 1.51 -7.16 4.62
CA LEU A 86 1.30 -7.41 3.19
C LEU A 86 -0.16 -7.76 2.86
N ILE A 87 -0.83 -8.55 3.69
CA ILE A 87 -2.27 -8.86 3.51
C ILE A 87 -3.11 -7.58 3.58
N GLU A 88 -2.85 -6.69 4.53
CA GLU A 88 -3.56 -5.41 4.66
C GLU A 88 -3.33 -4.50 3.45
N VAL A 89 -2.09 -4.42 2.96
CA VAL A 89 -1.77 -3.71 1.71
C VAL A 89 -2.63 -4.24 0.56
N LEU A 90 -2.72 -5.56 0.40
CA LEU A 90 -3.51 -6.18 -0.67
C LEU A 90 -5.01 -5.91 -0.51
N ASN A 91 -5.53 -5.90 0.71
CA ASN A 91 -6.92 -5.56 0.97
C ASN A 91 -7.24 -4.08 0.72
N ILE A 92 -6.31 -3.17 1.02
CA ILE A 92 -6.43 -1.74 0.65
C ILE A 92 -6.45 -1.59 -0.87
N MET A 93 -5.53 -2.23 -1.59
CA MET A 93 -5.52 -2.22 -3.06
C MET A 93 -6.80 -2.81 -3.64
N GLY A 94 -7.27 -3.93 -3.08
CA GLY A 94 -8.51 -4.58 -3.50
C GLY A 94 -9.73 -3.68 -3.30
N SER A 95 -9.82 -3.01 -2.15
CA SER A 95 -10.86 -2.04 -1.85
C SER A 95 -10.87 -0.87 -2.84
N LEU A 96 -9.69 -0.36 -3.18
CA LEU A 96 -9.54 0.69 -4.19
C LEU A 96 -10.05 0.21 -5.55
N LEU A 97 -9.54 -0.91 -6.06
CA LEU A 97 -9.96 -1.48 -7.34
C LEU A 97 -11.48 -1.72 -7.40
N TYR A 98 -12.06 -2.20 -6.30
CA TYR A 98 -13.50 -2.41 -6.18
C TYR A 98 -14.29 -1.11 -6.21
N LYS A 99 -13.88 -0.09 -5.44
CA LYS A 99 -14.58 1.19 -5.33
C LYS A 99 -14.53 1.99 -6.64
N PHE A 100 -13.45 1.87 -7.41
CA PHE A 100 -13.36 2.46 -8.75
C PHE A 100 -14.28 1.75 -9.76
N ASP A 101 -14.51 0.45 -9.61
CA ASP A 101 -15.47 -0.35 -10.40
C ASP A 101 -15.26 -0.26 -11.93
N ILE A 102 -13.99 -0.19 -12.35
CA ILE A 102 -13.60 -0.07 -13.78
C ILE A 102 -13.07 -1.37 -14.39
N ILE A 103 -12.76 -2.36 -13.56
CA ILE A 103 -12.30 -3.69 -13.97
C ILE A 103 -13.18 -4.76 -13.35
N ASN A 104 -13.29 -5.92 -14.00
CA ASN A 104 -14.10 -7.01 -13.47
C ASN A 104 -13.39 -7.77 -12.33
N SER A 105 -14.14 -8.58 -11.58
CA SER A 105 -13.63 -9.33 -10.42
C SER A 105 -12.48 -10.29 -10.76
N LYS A 106 -12.46 -10.87 -11.97
CA LYS A 106 -11.37 -11.74 -12.42
C LYS A 106 -10.08 -10.94 -12.61
N GLN A 107 -10.17 -9.81 -13.31
CA GLN A 107 -9.03 -8.90 -13.50
C GLN A 107 -8.51 -8.36 -12.17
N GLN A 108 -9.42 -8.01 -11.25
CA GLN A 108 -9.06 -7.57 -9.90
C GLN A 108 -8.23 -8.63 -9.16
N LYS A 109 -8.67 -9.90 -9.18
CA LYS A 109 -7.93 -11.01 -8.57
C LYS A 109 -6.57 -11.25 -9.23
N GLU A 110 -6.49 -11.19 -10.55
CA GLU A 110 -5.22 -11.31 -11.29
C GLU A 110 -4.23 -10.21 -10.89
N ILE A 111 -4.69 -8.95 -10.81
CA ILE A 111 -3.85 -7.83 -10.36
C ILE A 111 -3.40 -8.04 -8.91
N LEU A 112 -4.31 -8.39 -7.99
CA LEU A 112 -3.95 -8.60 -6.59
C LEU A 112 -2.91 -9.73 -6.42
N PHE A 113 -3.00 -10.80 -7.22
CA PHE A 113 -1.99 -11.84 -7.22
C PHE A 113 -0.62 -11.35 -7.73
N VAL A 114 -0.59 -10.51 -8.77
CA VAL A 114 0.66 -9.87 -9.21
C VAL A 114 1.22 -8.97 -8.12
N MET A 115 0.37 -8.16 -7.47
CA MET A 115 0.76 -7.29 -6.37
C MET A 115 1.30 -8.06 -5.18
N PHE A 116 0.72 -9.21 -4.85
CA PHE A 116 1.22 -10.12 -3.82
C PHE A 116 2.67 -10.54 -4.11
N ASN A 117 2.94 -10.99 -5.35
CA ASN A 117 4.29 -11.40 -5.75
C ASN A 117 5.28 -10.22 -5.68
N LYS A 118 4.85 -9.02 -6.09
CA LYS A 118 5.65 -7.79 -6.00
C LYS A 118 5.98 -7.44 -4.55
N ALA A 119 5.01 -7.54 -3.66
CA ALA A 119 5.21 -7.31 -2.23
C ALA A 119 6.26 -8.28 -1.65
N LYS A 120 6.15 -9.59 -1.95
CA LYS A 120 7.15 -10.60 -1.51
C LYS A 120 8.53 -10.35 -2.12
N GLU A 121 8.60 -9.96 -3.39
CA GLU A 121 9.85 -9.58 -4.06
C GLU A 121 10.54 -8.42 -3.31
N PHE A 122 9.79 -7.37 -2.99
CA PHE A 122 10.31 -6.23 -2.22
C PHE A 122 10.81 -6.67 -0.84
N MET A 123 10.05 -7.50 -0.12
CA MET A 123 10.47 -7.98 1.20
C MET A 123 11.79 -8.76 1.16
N LYS A 124 11.99 -9.59 0.14
CA LYS A 124 13.26 -10.29 -0.06
C LYS A 124 14.45 -9.35 -0.24
N THR A 125 14.24 -8.19 -0.90
CA THR A 125 15.31 -7.18 -1.01
C THR A 125 15.65 -6.55 0.34
N CYS A 126 14.69 -6.46 1.26
CA CYS A 126 14.90 -5.89 2.60
C CYS A 126 15.83 -6.74 3.48
N GLU A 127 15.93 -8.05 3.23
CA GLU A 127 16.81 -8.96 3.98
C GLU A 127 18.30 -8.60 3.88
N THR A 128 18.68 -8.01 2.74
CA THR A 128 20.06 -7.63 2.40
C THR A 128 20.24 -6.11 2.27
N CYS A 129 19.23 -5.34 2.63
CA CYS A 129 19.25 -3.89 2.51
C CYS A 129 20.26 -3.26 3.49
N GLU A 130 21.14 -2.39 2.99
CA GLU A 130 22.16 -1.66 3.75
C GLU A 130 21.58 -0.76 4.85
N ASN A 131 20.34 -0.29 4.65
CA ASN A 131 19.64 0.53 5.64
C ASN A 131 19.10 -0.29 6.80
N GLU A 132 19.10 -1.63 6.69
CA GLU A 132 18.66 -2.55 7.74
C GLU A 132 17.23 -2.26 8.20
N CYS A 133 16.35 -1.80 7.31
CA CYS A 133 15.03 -1.27 7.70
C CYS A 133 14.18 -2.22 8.54
N ILE A 134 14.29 -3.51 8.28
CA ILE A 134 13.56 -4.55 9.03
C ILE A 134 14.35 -5.04 10.24
N LYS A 135 15.70 -5.04 10.18
CA LYS A 135 16.57 -5.53 11.26
C LYS A 135 16.78 -4.49 12.37
N ASN A 136 16.75 -3.21 12.02
CA ASN A 136 16.91 -2.09 12.93
C ASN A 136 16.00 -0.91 12.52
N PRO A 137 14.67 -1.04 12.71
CA PRO A 137 13.70 -0.07 12.19
C PRO A 137 13.88 1.36 12.74
N MET A 138 14.43 1.49 13.95
CA MET A 138 14.61 2.78 14.61
C MET A 138 15.95 3.47 14.27
N LYS A 139 16.81 2.82 13.47
CA LYS A 139 18.07 3.39 12.99
C LYS A 139 17.80 4.69 12.23
N GLU A 140 18.55 5.74 12.55
CA GLU A 140 18.51 6.98 11.78
C GLU A 140 19.20 6.79 10.43
N ILE A 141 18.56 7.21 9.34
CA ILE A 141 19.10 7.08 7.99
C ILE A 141 18.75 8.29 7.12
N SER A 142 19.60 8.59 6.14
CA SER A 142 19.41 9.76 5.28
C SER A 142 18.33 9.54 4.22
N PHE A 143 17.39 10.49 4.10
CA PHE A 143 16.41 10.54 3.01
C PHE A 143 16.90 11.34 1.81
N LYS A 144 18.17 11.78 1.82
CA LYS A 144 18.76 12.62 0.77
C LYS A 144 18.48 12.11 -0.64
N TRP A 145 18.65 10.81 -0.87
CA TRP A 145 18.45 10.21 -2.19
C TRP A 145 16.97 10.23 -2.64
N MET A 146 16.01 10.15 -1.72
CA MET A 146 14.59 10.28 -2.04
C MET A 146 14.26 11.72 -2.40
N ILE A 147 14.78 12.67 -1.62
CA ILE A 147 14.58 14.11 -1.84
C ILE A 147 15.17 14.53 -3.19
N GLU A 148 16.36 14.05 -3.53
CA GLU A 148 17.00 14.27 -4.83
C GLU A 148 16.18 13.72 -6.02
N ARG A 149 15.24 12.80 -5.74
CA ARG A 149 14.32 12.22 -6.73
C ARG A 149 12.90 12.75 -6.61
N GLY A 150 12.72 13.88 -5.92
CA GLY A 150 11.44 14.59 -5.86
C GLY A 150 10.58 14.26 -4.64
N LEU A 151 11.08 13.55 -3.63
CA LEU A 151 10.33 13.41 -2.39
C LEU A 151 10.21 14.76 -1.67
N GLU A 152 8.99 15.26 -1.55
CA GLU A 152 8.66 16.43 -0.75
C GLU A 152 8.25 16.02 0.67
N LEU A 153 9.19 16.08 1.63
CA LEU A 153 8.93 15.66 3.01
C LEU A 153 7.70 16.31 3.65
N ASN A 154 7.45 17.58 3.35
CA ASN A 154 6.34 18.33 3.93
C ASN A 154 4.96 17.80 3.49
N ASN A 155 4.90 17.04 2.39
CA ASN A 155 3.67 16.44 1.88
C ASN A 155 3.36 15.08 2.54
N LEU A 156 4.32 14.51 3.26
CA LEU A 156 4.11 13.27 4.02
C LEU A 156 3.42 13.55 5.36
N PRO A 157 2.68 12.58 5.92
CA PRO A 157 2.22 12.63 7.30
C PRO A 157 3.37 12.89 8.28
N LYS A 158 3.13 13.74 9.30
CA LYS A 158 4.19 14.25 10.21
C LYS A 158 5.10 13.16 10.78
N ARG A 159 4.56 11.99 11.14
CA ARG A 159 5.33 10.88 11.69
C ARG A 159 6.31 10.26 10.70
N LEU A 160 5.91 10.19 9.43
CA LEU A 160 6.73 9.66 8.33
C LEU A 160 7.86 10.60 7.91
N GLN A 161 7.79 11.87 8.28
CA GLN A 161 8.85 12.85 8.00
C GLN A 161 10.15 12.58 8.77
N LYS A 162 10.09 11.80 9.86
CA LYS A 162 11.28 11.45 10.65
C LYS A 162 12.17 10.48 9.85
N GLN A 163 13.45 10.77 9.80
CA GLN A 163 14.45 10.04 9.03
C GLN A 163 14.90 8.72 9.73
N THR A 164 13.98 7.76 9.83
CA THR A 164 14.23 6.42 10.39
C THR A 164 14.20 5.35 9.31
N ALA A 165 14.84 4.21 9.56
CA ALA A 165 14.86 3.09 8.63
C ALA A 165 13.45 2.50 8.41
N LEU A 166 12.60 2.54 9.44
CA LEU A 166 11.18 2.20 9.36
C LEU A 166 10.42 3.11 8.39
N ASN A 167 10.54 4.43 8.55
CA ASN A 167 9.84 5.38 7.69
C ASN A 167 10.33 5.33 6.25
N PHE A 168 11.63 5.09 6.06
CA PHE A 168 12.17 4.83 4.74
C PHE A 168 11.57 3.59 4.10
N PHE A 169 11.46 2.49 4.85
CA PHE A 169 10.81 1.28 4.38
C PHE A 169 9.37 1.57 3.95
N TYR A 170 8.60 2.27 4.79
CA TYR A 170 7.22 2.62 4.45
C TYR A 170 7.11 3.45 3.18
N ILE A 171 7.95 4.49 3.03
CA ILE A 171 7.94 5.36 1.85
C ILE A 171 8.35 4.57 0.60
N GLU A 172 9.43 3.78 0.67
CA GLU A 172 9.90 2.96 -0.46
C GLU A 172 8.91 1.88 -0.85
N PHE A 173 8.35 1.18 0.14
CA PHE A 173 7.36 0.13 -0.10
C PHE A 173 6.11 0.73 -0.76
N THR A 174 5.59 1.85 -0.25
CA THR A 174 4.43 2.55 -0.83
C THR A 174 4.73 2.99 -2.26
N ASN A 175 5.88 3.62 -2.50
CA ASN A 175 6.32 4.02 -3.84
C ASN A 175 6.42 2.82 -4.79
N TYR A 176 7.03 1.73 -4.33
CA TYR A 176 7.20 0.52 -5.13
C TYR A 176 5.86 -0.10 -5.51
N MET A 177 4.96 -0.25 -4.53
CA MET A 177 3.64 -0.84 -4.73
C MET A 177 2.75 0.03 -5.61
N ALA A 178 2.75 1.36 -5.45
CA ALA A 178 2.01 2.27 -6.32
C ALA A 178 2.49 2.19 -7.77
N ASN A 179 3.82 2.18 -7.99
CA ASN A 179 4.39 2.05 -9.34
C ASN A 179 4.09 0.70 -9.99
N ALA A 180 4.14 -0.38 -9.21
CA ALA A 180 3.78 -1.71 -9.69
C ALA A 180 2.29 -1.76 -10.08
N MET A 181 1.40 -1.20 -9.25
CA MET A 181 -0.03 -1.10 -9.54
C MET A 181 -0.30 -0.32 -10.83
N PHE A 182 0.36 0.83 -11.01
CA PHE A 182 0.27 1.62 -12.24
C PHE A 182 0.68 0.81 -13.46
N THR A 183 1.80 0.09 -13.35
CA THR A 183 2.35 -0.72 -14.45
C THR A 183 1.40 -1.84 -14.86
N GLU A 184 0.71 -2.47 -13.92
CA GLU A 184 -0.28 -3.50 -14.22
C GLU A 184 -1.57 -2.89 -14.79
N LEU A 185 -2.07 -1.80 -14.19
CA LEU A 185 -3.31 -1.16 -14.61
C LEU A 185 -3.24 -0.55 -16.00
N LYS A 186 -2.13 0.11 -16.37
CA LYS A 186 -2.01 0.75 -17.70
C LYS A 186 -2.08 -0.23 -18.87
N ASN A 187 -1.93 -1.53 -18.62
CA ASN A 187 -2.11 -2.58 -19.63
C ASN A 187 -3.58 -2.95 -19.86
N ILE A 188 -4.49 -2.47 -18.99
CA ILE A 188 -5.90 -2.88 -18.93
C ILE A 188 -6.83 -1.68 -19.13
N ILE A 189 -6.47 -0.53 -18.58
CA ILE A 189 -7.25 0.71 -18.61
C ILE A 189 -6.39 1.86 -19.17
N ASP A 190 -7.00 3.03 -19.42
CA ASP A 190 -6.25 4.19 -19.88
C ASP A 190 -5.24 4.69 -18.83
N GLU A 191 -4.16 5.28 -19.33
CA GLU A 191 -3.00 5.66 -18.53
C GLU A 191 -3.34 6.68 -17.43
N GLU A 192 -4.21 7.65 -17.73
CA GLU A 192 -4.63 8.68 -16.78
C GLU A 192 -5.43 8.07 -15.62
N MET A 193 -6.32 7.12 -15.91
CA MET A 193 -7.05 6.39 -14.86
C MET A 193 -6.13 5.49 -14.05
N ALA A 194 -5.17 4.81 -14.69
CA ALA A 194 -4.17 3.99 -13.99
C ALA A 194 -3.30 4.83 -13.03
N GLU A 195 -2.90 6.02 -13.48
CA GLU A 195 -2.12 6.98 -12.69
C GLU A 195 -2.95 7.48 -11.50
N LEU A 196 -4.23 7.81 -11.74
CA LEU A 196 -5.15 8.26 -10.70
C LEU A 196 -5.30 7.22 -9.59
N ILE A 197 -5.61 5.97 -9.94
CA ILE A 197 -5.82 4.88 -8.96
C ILE A 197 -4.57 4.62 -8.14
N SER A 198 -3.41 4.56 -8.82
CA SER A 198 -2.13 4.30 -8.16
C SER A 198 -1.74 5.44 -7.21
N SER A 199 -2.08 6.68 -7.57
CA SER A 199 -1.90 7.84 -6.69
C SER A 199 -2.84 7.82 -5.49
N TYR A 200 -4.09 7.38 -5.68
CA TYR A 200 -5.01 7.16 -4.56
C TYR A 200 -4.53 6.08 -3.61
N PHE A 201 -4.00 4.97 -4.13
CA PHE A 201 -3.36 3.95 -3.31
C PHE A 201 -2.20 4.53 -2.50
N TYR A 202 -1.32 5.28 -3.16
CA TYR A 202 -0.18 5.92 -2.49
C TYR A 202 -0.62 6.77 -1.28
N GLY A 203 -1.56 7.69 -1.49
CA GLY A 203 -2.08 8.54 -0.40
C GLY A 203 -2.77 7.74 0.70
N SER A 204 -3.74 6.89 0.31
CA SER A 204 -4.53 6.11 1.26
C SER A 204 -3.67 5.18 2.12
N PHE A 205 -2.60 4.64 1.54
CA PHE A 205 -1.71 3.73 2.25
C PHE A 205 -0.78 4.46 3.22
N LEU A 206 -0.30 5.66 2.87
CA LEU A 206 0.45 6.50 3.83
C LEU A 206 -0.43 6.97 4.99
N ASP A 207 -1.69 7.30 4.72
CA ASP A 207 -2.66 7.66 5.77
C ASP A 207 -2.92 6.45 6.68
N TYR A 208 -3.15 5.26 6.09
CA TYR A 208 -3.24 3.99 6.82
C TYR A 208 -2.00 3.78 7.72
N ILE A 209 -0.78 3.98 7.23
CA ILE A 209 0.42 3.82 8.06
C ILE A 209 0.45 4.85 9.20
N ASN A 210 0.10 6.10 8.93
CA ASN A 210 0.15 7.17 9.94
C ASN A 210 -0.88 6.98 11.05
N GLU A 211 -2.08 6.53 10.71
CA GLU A 211 -3.18 6.30 11.64
C GLU A 211 -3.01 4.95 12.33
N ASN A 212 -2.87 3.87 11.55
CA ASN A 212 -2.96 2.52 12.07
C ASN A 212 -1.62 2.01 12.59
N CYS A 213 -0.55 2.09 11.79
CA CYS A 213 0.74 1.54 12.22
C CYS A 213 1.32 2.33 13.42
N TYR A 214 1.08 3.64 13.48
CA TYR A 214 1.65 4.50 14.52
C TYR A 214 0.75 4.74 15.74
N GLU A 215 -0.55 4.96 15.60
CA GLU A 215 -1.41 5.24 16.77
C GLU A 215 -1.82 3.95 17.48
N GLU A 216 -2.06 2.88 16.72
CA GLU A 216 -2.75 1.69 17.24
C GLU A 216 -1.77 0.50 17.36
N CYS A 217 -1.01 0.24 16.30
CA CYS A 217 -0.14 -0.95 16.20
C CYS A 217 1.22 -0.80 16.89
N ASN A 218 1.68 0.43 17.12
CA ASN A 218 3.08 0.73 17.49
C ASN A 218 4.13 0.06 16.58
N ASN A 219 3.81 -0.15 15.30
CA ASN A 219 4.66 -0.79 14.28
C ASN A 219 5.12 -2.22 14.64
N GLU A 220 4.38 -2.93 15.49
CA GLU A 220 4.75 -4.26 15.96
C GLU A 220 4.97 -5.26 14.82
N CYS A 221 4.18 -5.17 13.74
CA CYS A 221 4.33 -6.06 12.58
C CYS A 221 5.70 -5.96 11.89
N ILE A 222 6.33 -4.77 11.92
CA ILE A 222 7.67 -4.56 11.34
C ILE A 222 8.75 -4.82 12.40
N CYS A 223 8.54 -4.36 13.64
CA CYS A 223 9.51 -4.50 14.72
C CYS A 223 9.69 -5.97 15.18
N GLU A 224 8.63 -6.76 15.13
CA GLU A 224 8.62 -8.18 15.48
C GLU A 224 8.40 -9.07 14.23
N ASN A 225 8.90 -8.63 13.07
CA ASN A 225 8.58 -9.18 11.73
C ASN A 225 8.69 -10.70 11.56
N ASN A 226 9.63 -11.36 12.24
CA ASN A 226 9.88 -12.81 12.11
C ASN A 226 9.13 -13.66 13.13
N ARG A 227 8.40 -13.05 14.08
CA ARG A 227 7.65 -13.82 15.06
C ARG A 227 6.43 -14.46 14.43
N ASN A 228 6.07 -15.64 14.95
CA ASN A 228 4.79 -16.27 14.65
C ASN A 228 3.67 -15.30 14.97
N ALA A 229 2.81 -15.16 13.98
CA ALA A 229 1.80 -14.13 14.01
C ALA A 229 0.40 -14.67 14.34
N TYR A 230 0.26 -15.94 14.71
CA TYR A 230 -1.01 -16.58 15.08
C TYR A 230 -1.40 -16.37 16.55
N CYS A 231 -0.47 -15.92 17.40
CA CYS A 231 -0.67 -15.84 18.84
C CYS A 231 -0.65 -14.41 19.40
N LYS A 232 0.07 -13.50 18.75
CA LYS A 232 0.23 -12.11 19.17
C LYS A 232 0.00 -11.21 17.96
N PHE A 233 -1.10 -10.46 17.99
CA PHE A 233 -1.59 -9.66 16.86
C PHE A 233 -1.56 -8.19 17.21
N CYS A 234 -1.03 -7.40 16.27
CA CYS A 234 -1.40 -6.00 16.16
C CYS A 234 -2.78 -5.95 15.49
N MET A 235 -3.81 -5.55 16.25
CA MET A 235 -5.18 -5.49 15.76
C MET A 235 -5.55 -4.09 15.32
N LEU A 236 -6.09 -3.97 14.11
CA LEU A 236 -7.16 -3.04 13.79
C LEU A 236 -8.12 -3.75 12.82
N GLY A 237 -9.31 -4.09 13.30
CA GLY A 237 -10.32 -4.84 12.55
C GLY A 237 -10.22 -6.34 12.82
N GLU A 238 -11.34 -7.02 13.06
CA GLU A 238 -11.37 -8.27 13.81
C GLU A 238 -11.09 -9.51 12.96
N LYS A 239 -10.02 -10.23 13.31
CA LYS A 239 -9.97 -11.67 13.60
C LYS A 239 -8.49 -12.05 13.74
N ARG A 240 -8.09 -12.50 14.93
CA ARG A 240 -6.85 -13.26 15.07
C ARG A 240 -6.90 -14.42 14.06
N LEU A 241 -5.81 -14.72 13.36
CA LEU A 241 -5.76 -15.93 12.54
C LEU A 241 -6.13 -17.12 13.38
N PRO A 242 -6.86 -18.07 12.77
CA PRO A 242 -7.17 -19.31 13.45
C PRO A 242 -5.85 -19.98 13.84
N CYS A 243 -5.69 -20.18 15.14
CA CYS A 243 -4.49 -20.76 15.71
C CYS A 243 -4.63 -22.30 15.73
N PRO A 244 -3.74 -23.05 15.07
CA PRO A 244 -3.77 -24.51 15.12
C PRO A 244 -3.51 -25.07 16.53
N LYS A 245 -2.76 -24.35 17.39
CA LYS A 245 -2.63 -24.68 18.83
C LYS A 245 -3.93 -24.54 19.62
N LYS A 246 -4.90 -23.78 19.12
CA LYS A 246 -6.23 -23.60 19.72
C LYS A 246 -7.31 -24.41 19.01
N GLU A 247 -6.93 -25.30 18.09
CA GLU A 247 -7.86 -26.12 17.28
C GLU A 247 -8.83 -25.26 16.43
N GLU A 248 -8.42 -24.04 16.06
CA GLU A 248 -9.23 -23.13 15.23
C GLU A 248 -9.04 -23.42 13.72
N ILE A 249 -7.96 -24.13 13.35
CA ILE A 249 -7.66 -24.64 12.01
C ILE A 249 -6.76 -25.88 12.12
N GLU A 250 -6.90 -26.84 11.22
CA GLU A 250 -6.06 -28.04 11.18
C GLU A 250 -4.65 -27.73 10.66
N TYR A 251 -3.64 -28.41 11.21
CA TYR A 251 -2.25 -28.27 10.77
C TYR A 251 -2.09 -28.64 9.28
N GLU A 252 -2.80 -29.66 8.80
CA GLU A 252 -2.79 -30.09 7.40
C GLU A 252 -3.33 -29.01 6.46
N ALA A 253 -4.34 -28.24 6.89
CA ALA A 253 -4.96 -27.21 6.06
C ALA A 253 -3.99 -26.07 5.72
N ILE A 254 -3.09 -25.75 6.65
CA ILE A 254 -2.07 -24.72 6.47
C ILE A 254 -0.67 -25.30 6.19
N LYS A 255 -0.57 -26.62 5.98
CA LYS A 255 0.71 -27.33 5.74
C LYS A 255 1.77 -27.04 6.83
N ALA A 256 1.34 -27.04 8.09
CA ALA A 256 2.16 -26.74 9.27
C ALA A 256 2.41 -27.99 10.13
N THR A 257 3.38 -27.90 11.05
CA THR A 257 3.59 -28.84 12.15
C THR A 257 3.53 -28.13 13.51
N PRO A 258 3.33 -28.86 14.64
CA PRO A 258 3.35 -28.26 15.97
C PRO A 258 4.63 -27.48 16.31
N ASP A 259 5.80 -27.93 15.82
CA ASP A 259 7.11 -27.34 16.09
C ASP A 259 7.23 -25.93 15.48
N ASP A 260 6.58 -25.70 14.35
CA ASP A 260 6.58 -24.41 13.67
C ASP A 260 5.81 -23.31 14.46
N MET A 261 5.00 -23.73 15.44
CA MET A 261 4.25 -22.83 16.30
C MET A 261 5.02 -22.42 17.57
N GLU A 262 6.28 -22.84 17.75
CA GLU A 262 7.09 -22.55 18.94
C GLU A 262 7.95 -21.28 18.86
N HIS A 263 7.97 -20.56 17.72
CA HIS A 263 8.91 -19.46 17.44
C HIS A 263 8.27 -18.08 17.29
#